data_AF-A0A430PXA9-F1
#
_entry.id   AF-A0A430PXA9-F1
#
_cell.length_a   1.000
_cell.length_b   1.000
_cell.length_c   1.000
_cell.angle_alpha   90.00
_cell.angle_beta   90.00
_cell.angle_gamma   90.00
#
_symmetry.space_group_name_H-M   'P 1'
#
loop_
_entity.id
_entity.type
_entity.pdbx_description
1 polymer ?
#
loop_
_entity_poly.entity_id
_entity_poly.type
_entity_poly.pdbx_seq_one_letter_code
_entity_poly.pdbx_strand_id
1 'polypeptide(L)'
;EVVGDDELRNLLKKPNSSVSVYWGTATTGRPHIAYFVPIIKLADMLKTGAKVTVLFADLHAYLDNMKAPWYLLCLRTKYYEAVIKGMFRSICVPLDRLHFIRGADYQLTE
;
A
#
# COMPACT_ATOMS: atom_id res chain seq x y z
N GLU A 1 12.27 8.43 -10.69
CA GLU A 1 11.78 8.43 -12.08
C GLU A 1 10.28 8.60 -12.07
N VAL A 2 9.71 9.28 -13.07
CA VAL A 2 8.27 9.42 -13.25
C VAL A 2 7.96 8.98 -14.68
N VAL A 3 7.12 7.96 -14.82
CA VAL A 3 6.62 7.49 -16.12
C VAL A 3 5.19 8.00 -16.27
N GLY A 4 4.88 8.63 -17.39
CA GLY A 4 3.57 9.23 -17.67
C GLY A 4 3.35 10.60 -17.01
N ASP A 5 4.39 11.44 -16.97
CA ASP A 5 4.32 12.79 -16.35
C ASP A 5 3.28 13.69 -17.05
N ASP A 6 3.19 13.63 -18.37
CA ASP A 6 2.22 14.41 -19.14
C ASP A 6 0.78 13.98 -18.85
N GLU A 7 0.49 12.67 -18.81
CA GLU A 7 -0.84 12.18 -18.45
C GLU A 7 -1.21 12.56 -17.01
N LEU A 8 -0.25 12.44 -16.07
CA LEU A 8 -0.46 12.84 -14.68
C LEU A 8 -0.77 14.33 -14.56
N ARG A 9 0.01 15.20 -15.22
CA ARG A 9 -0.23 16.66 -15.24
C ARG A 9 -1.59 16.99 -15.85
N ASN A 10 -1.98 16.31 -16.92
CA ASN A 10 -3.27 16.52 -17.57
C ASN A 10 -4.43 16.04 -16.70
N LEU A 11 -4.25 14.96 -15.93
CA LEU A 11 -5.23 14.51 -14.93
C LEU A 11 -5.40 15.55 -13.81
N LEU A 12 -4.29 16.06 -13.28
CA LEU A 12 -4.27 17.04 -12.18
C LEU A 12 -4.84 18.42 -12.55
N LYS A 13 -4.85 18.78 -13.85
CA LYS A 13 -5.47 20.03 -14.34
C LYS A 13 -6.99 19.97 -14.38
N LYS A 14 -7.60 18.77 -14.33
CA LYS A 14 -9.06 18.64 -14.40
C LYS A 14 -9.66 19.12 -13.07
N PRO A 15 -10.70 19.99 -13.10
CA PRO A 15 -11.36 20.43 -11.89
C PRO A 15 -11.95 19.22 -11.13
N ASN A 16 -11.81 19.23 -9.80
CA ASN A 16 -12.22 18.13 -8.90
C ASN A 16 -11.54 16.77 -9.15
N SER A 17 -10.36 16.73 -9.81
CA SER A 17 -9.62 15.48 -9.95
C SER A 17 -9.10 14.98 -8.60
N SER A 18 -9.64 13.89 -8.06
CA SER A 18 -8.98 13.15 -6.98
C SER A 18 -8.09 12.05 -7.57
N VAL A 19 -6.79 12.12 -7.30
CA VAL A 19 -5.87 11.06 -7.71
C VAL A 19 -5.99 9.87 -6.76
N SER A 20 -6.05 8.67 -7.31
CA SER A 20 -5.94 7.42 -6.56
C SER A 20 -4.57 6.82 -6.78
N VAL A 21 -3.88 6.47 -5.70
CA VAL A 21 -2.54 5.89 -5.70
C VAL A 21 -2.61 4.53 -5.02
N TYR A 22 -1.94 3.53 -5.60
CA TYR A 22 -1.77 2.24 -4.96
C TYR A 22 -0.27 1.95 -4.74
N TRP A 23 0.04 1.24 -3.66
CA TRP A 23 1.35 0.66 -3.43
C TRP A 23 1.19 -0.76 -2.89
N GLY A 24 1.86 -1.72 -3.52
CA GLY A 24 1.83 -3.12 -3.14
C GLY A 24 3.03 -3.52 -2.30
N THR A 25 2.82 -4.38 -1.30
CA THR A 25 3.88 -4.97 -0.50
C THR A 25 3.63 -6.45 -0.26
N ALA A 26 4.63 -7.28 -0.53
CA ALA A 26 4.57 -8.71 -0.25
C ALA A 26 4.82 -8.97 1.25
N THR A 27 3.97 -9.79 1.86
CA THR A 27 3.98 -10.07 3.31
C THR A 27 4.91 -11.22 3.68
N THR A 28 6.13 -11.21 3.13
CA THR A 28 7.11 -12.30 3.28
C THR A 28 7.98 -12.15 4.53
N GLY A 29 8.77 -11.07 4.62
CA GLY A 29 9.78 -10.84 5.66
C GLY A 29 9.27 -10.05 6.87
N ARG A 30 10.19 -9.42 7.61
CA ARG A 30 9.86 -8.45 8.66
C ARG A 30 10.16 -7.04 8.13
N PRO A 31 9.19 -6.10 8.11
CA PRO A 31 9.47 -4.72 7.78
C PRO A 31 10.53 -4.14 8.71
N HIS A 32 11.52 -3.48 8.12
CA HIS A 32 12.60 -2.77 8.81
C HIS A 32 12.53 -1.27 8.53
N ILE A 33 13.47 -0.48 9.05
CA ILE A 33 13.45 0.99 8.99
C ILE A 33 13.31 1.54 7.56
N ALA A 34 13.79 0.82 6.53
CA ALA A 34 13.69 1.28 5.14
C ALA A 34 12.25 1.35 4.63
N TYR A 35 11.28 0.71 5.30
CA TYR A 35 9.86 0.88 4.98
C TYR A 35 9.38 2.32 5.20
N PHE A 36 10.09 3.15 5.98
CA PHE A 36 9.78 4.58 6.05
C PHE A 36 9.96 5.29 4.71
N VAL A 37 10.83 4.81 3.81
CA VAL A 37 11.05 5.43 2.50
C VAL A 37 9.76 5.46 1.66
N PRO A 38 9.09 4.32 1.36
CA PRO A 38 7.81 4.36 0.66
C PRO A 38 6.70 5.01 1.50
N ILE A 39 6.67 4.80 2.82
CA ILE A 39 5.61 5.34 3.68
C ILE A 39 5.63 6.89 3.69
N ILE A 40 6.82 7.51 3.71
CA ILE A 40 6.94 8.98 3.61
C ILE A 40 6.37 9.48 2.27
N LYS A 41 6.63 8.77 1.16
CA LYS A 41 6.03 9.13 -0.13
C LYS A 41 4.51 8.99 -0.14
N LEU A 42 3.97 7.93 0.45
CA LEU A 42 2.52 7.77 0.58
C LEU A 42 1.91 8.83 1.51
N ALA A 43 2.63 9.24 2.56
CA ALA A 43 2.22 10.32 3.44
C ALA A 43 2.16 11.66 2.69
N ASP A 44 3.10 11.94 1.78
CA ASP A 44 3.01 13.10 0.88
C ASP A 44 1.74 13.04 0.02
N MET A 45 1.42 11.87 -0.55
CA MET A 45 0.20 11.69 -1.36
C MET A 45 -1.08 11.87 -0.54
N LEU A 46 -1.11 11.38 0.70
CA LEU A 46 -2.25 11.60 1.61
C LEU A 46 -2.44 13.10 1.90
N LYS A 47 -1.36 13.86 2.08
CA LYS A 47 -1.40 15.32 2.32
C LYS A 47 -1.96 16.10 1.14
N THR A 48 -1.80 15.62 -0.10
CA THR A 48 -2.44 16.23 -1.27
C THR A 48 -3.92 15.90 -1.40
N GLY A 49 -4.46 15.06 -0.50
CA GLY A 49 -5.82 14.57 -0.54
C GLY A 49 -6.00 13.39 -1.49
N ALA A 50 -4.94 12.77 -1.99
CA ALA A 50 -5.06 11.57 -2.81
C ALA A 50 -5.68 10.41 -2.00
N LYS A 51 -6.44 9.55 -2.67
CA LYS A 51 -6.87 8.27 -2.11
C LYS A 51 -5.70 7.31 -2.19
N VAL A 52 -5.21 6.81 -1.05
CA VAL A 52 -4.05 5.91 -1.00
C VAL A 52 -4.49 4.52 -0.59
N THR A 53 -4.15 3.53 -1.41
CA THR A 53 -4.42 2.12 -1.14
C THR A 53 -3.10 1.38 -0.93
N VAL A 54 -2.94 0.72 0.22
CA VAL A 54 -1.87 -0.26 0.43
C VAL A 54 -2.43 -1.65 0.19
N LEU A 55 -1.87 -2.34 -0.81
CA LEU A 55 -2.21 -3.72 -1.13
C LEU A 55 -1.22 -4.66 -0.42
N PHE A 56 -1.73 -5.48 0.49
CA PHE A 56 -0.99 -6.62 1.02
C PHE A 56 -1.06 -7.76 0.02
N ALA A 57 0.04 -7.98 -0.70
CA ALA A 57 0.14 -8.99 -1.73
C ALA A 57 0.44 -10.37 -1.11
N ASP A 58 -0.51 -10.89 -0.34
CA ASP A 58 -0.43 -12.17 0.37
C ASP A 58 -0.45 -13.38 -0.55
N LEU A 59 -1.24 -13.34 -1.63
CA LEU A 59 -1.20 -14.36 -2.69
C LEU A 59 0.16 -14.38 -3.39
N HIS A 60 0.75 -13.21 -3.67
CA HIS A 60 2.09 -13.13 -4.27
C HIS A 60 3.15 -13.65 -3.29
N ALA A 61 3.04 -13.31 -2.00
CA ALA A 61 3.93 -13.83 -0.96
C ALA A 61 3.85 -15.36 -0.82
N TYR A 62 2.68 -15.96 -1.06
CA TYR A 62 2.52 -17.41 -1.11
C TYR A 62 3.23 -18.03 -2.32
N LEU A 63 3.04 -17.45 -3.51
CA LEU A 63 3.68 -17.93 -4.75
C LEU A 63 5.21 -17.79 -4.71
N ASP A 64 5.73 -16.71 -4.13
CA ASP A 64 7.17 -16.49 -3.96
C ASP A 64 7.78 -17.39 -2.89
N ASN A 65 7.01 -17.75 -1.86
CA ASN A 65 7.48 -18.51 -0.72
C ASN A 65 6.58 -19.72 -0.46
N MET A 66 6.54 -20.64 -1.43
CA MET A 66 5.75 -21.89 -1.39
C MET A 66 6.08 -22.82 -0.21
N LYS A 67 7.03 -22.46 0.66
CA LYS A 67 7.36 -23.19 1.91
C LYS A 67 6.59 -22.67 3.14
N ALA A 68 6.01 -21.46 3.08
CA ALA A 68 5.28 -20.88 4.20
C ALA A 68 3.80 -21.33 4.19
N PRO A 69 3.28 -21.90 5.29
CA PRO A 69 1.87 -22.25 5.38
C PRO A 69 0.96 -21.03 5.24
N TRP A 70 -0.21 -21.20 4.61
CA TRP A 70 -1.17 -20.12 4.38
C TRP A 70 -1.55 -19.36 5.67
N TYR A 71 -1.80 -20.10 6.75
CA TYR A 71 -2.10 -19.51 8.07
C TYR A 71 -1.00 -18.54 8.55
N LEU A 72 0.27 -18.89 8.33
CA LEU A 72 1.40 -18.03 8.69
C LEU A 72 1.40 -16.74 7.86
N LEU A 73 1.06 -16.82 6.57
CA LEU A 73 0.93 -15.64 5.71
C LEU A 73 -0.21 -14.73 6.18
N CYS A 74 -1.35 -15.28 6.58
CA CYS A 74 -2.44 -14.47 7.17
C CYS A 74 -1.97 -13.71 8.43
N LEU A 75 -1.19 -14.36 9.30
CA LEU A 75 -0.59 -13.71 10.46
C LEU A 75 0.42 -12.63 10.07
N ARG A 76 1.26 -12.89 9.07
CA ARG A 76 2.20 -11.89 8.55
C ARG A 76 1.48 -10.69 7.95
N THR A 77 0.41 -10.90 7.19
CA THR A 77 -0.41 -9.80 6.67
C THR A 77 -0.98 -8.93 7.78
N LYS A 78 -1.52 -9.52 8.85
CA LYS A 78 -1.98 -8.76 10.03
C LYS A 78 -0.84 -7.99 10.70
N TYR A 79 0.35 -8.59 10.80
CA TYR A 79 1.52 -7.93 11.35
C TYR A 79 1.96 -6.73 10.48
N TYR A 80 2.01 -6.89 9.16
CA TYR A 80 2.30 -5.80 8.23
C TYR A 80 1.30 -4.66 8.35
N GLU A 81 0.01 -4.99 8.41
CA GLU A 81 -1.07 -4.02 8.57
C GLU A 81 -0.88 -3.19 9.85
N ALA A 82 -0.62 -3.85 10.98
CA ALA A 82 -0.37 -3.18 12.25
C ALA A 82 0.87 -2.27 12.22
N VAL A 83 1.98 -2.77 11.65
CA VAL A 83 3.24 -2.02 11.56
C VAL A 83 3.10 -0.80 10.65
N ILE A 84 2.57 -0.97 9.45
CA ILE A 84 2.38 0.11 8.46
C ILE A 84 1.42 1.16 9.00
N LYS A 85 0.32 0.75 9.64
CA LYS A 85 -0.58 1.68 10.33
C LYS A 85 0.13 2.46 11.44
N GLY A 86 1.01 1.80 12.20
CA GLY A 86 1.86 2.43 13.20
C GLY A 86 2.81 3.48 12.61
N MET A 87 3.45 3.15 11.48
CA MET A 87 4.34 4.08 10.76
C MET A 87 3.59 5.33 10.29
N PHE A 88 2.41 5.18 9.68
CA PHE A 88 1.59 6.32 9.27
C PHE A 88 1.17 7.19 10.46
N ARG A 89 0.78 6.58 11.59
CA ARG A 89 0.46 7.30 12.82
C ARG A 89 1.64 8.11 13.35
N SER A 90 2.86 7.58 13.28
CA SER A 90 4.07 8.32 13.72
C SER A 90 4.41 9.53 12.85
N ILE A 91 3.92 9.59 11.61
CA ILE A 91 4.16 10.69 10.66
C ILE A 91 3.06 11.76 10.77
N CYS A 92 2.01 11.52 11.57
CA CYS A 92 0.93 12.47 11.84
C CYS A 92 0.22 12.99 10.57
N VAL A 93 -0.15 12.09 9.65
CA VAL A 93 -0.95 12.43 8.46
C VAL A 93 -2.41 11.99 8.59
N PRO A 94 -3.35 12.66 7.89
CA PRO A 94 -4.74 12.22 7.83
C PRO A 94 -4.84 10.81 7.21
N LEU A 95 -5.56 9.90 7.88
CA LEU A 95 -5.69 8.49 7.49
C LEU A 95 -7.08 8.17 6.92
N ASP A 96 -7.97 9.16 6.84
CA ASP A 96 -9.33 9.06 6.32
C ASP A 96 -9.39 8.55 4.86
N ARG A 97 -8.33 8.82 4.09
CA ARG A 97 -8.18 8.37 2.70
C ARG A 97 -7.18 7.22 2.52
N LEU A 98 -6.73 6.62 3.62
CA LEU A 98 -5.85 5.44 3.60
C LEU A 98 -6.69 4.17 3.67
N HIS A 99 -6.57 3.33 2.65
CA HIS A 99 -7.27 2.05 2.55
C HIS A 99 -6.28 0.89 2.52
N PHE A 100 -6.64 -0.19 3.18
CA PHE A 100 -5.90 -1.44 3.18
C PHE A 100 -6.72 -2.52 2.50
N ILE A 101 -6.09 -3.25 1.58
CA ILE A 101 -6.71 -4.34 0.81
C ILE A 101 -5.77 -5.54 0.84
N ARG A 102 -6.31 -6.76 0.94
CA ARG A 102 -5.52 -7.99 0.77
C ARG A 102 -5.71 -8.53 -0.65
N GLY A 103 -4.65 -9.05 -1.24
CA GLY A 103 -4.71 -9.61 -2.60
C GLY A 103 -5.71 -10.77 -2.69
N ALA A 104 -5.68 -11.66 -1.70
CA ALA A 104 -6.59 -12.80 -1.62
C ALA A 104 -8.08 -12.42 -1.57
N ASP A 105 -8.44 -11.17 -1.21
CA ASP A 105 -9.84 -10.72 -1.12
C ASP A 105 -10.53 -10.61 -2.50
N TYR A 106 -9.76 -10.46 -3.59
CA TYR A 106 -10.33 -10.27 -4.93
C TYR A 106 -9.60 -11.04 -6.04
N GLN A 107 -8.34 -11.46 -5.83
CA GLN A 107 -7.54 -12.07 -6.90
C GLN A 107 -7.90 -13.54 -7.17
N LEU A 108 -8.78 -14.13 -6.34
CA LEU A 108 -9.25 -15.51 -6.47
C LEU A 108 -10.71 -15.61 -6.91
N THR A 109 -11.37 -14.47 -7.10
CA THR A 109 -12.77 -14.35 -7.49
C THR A 109 -12.85 -13.82 -8.92
N GLU A 110 -13.64 -14.49 -9.77
CA GLU A 110 -14.00 -14.01 -11.12
C GLU A 110 -15.04 -12.88 -11.07
#